data_AF-A0A6P0UKN9-F1
#
_entry.id   AF-A0A6P0UKN9-F1
#
_cell.length_a   1.000
_cell.length_b   1.000
_cell.length_c   1.000
_cell.angle_alpha   90.00
_cell.angle_beta   90.00
_cell.angle_gamma   90.00
#
_symmetry.space_group_name_H-M   'P 1'
#
loop_
_entity.id
_entity.type
_entity.pdbx_description
1 polymer ?
#
loop_
_entity_poly.entity_id
_entity_poly.type
_entity_poly.pdbx_seq_one_letter_code
_entity_poly.pdbx_strand_id
1 'polypeptide(L)' 'MNYTKLITGFLFIIIGGIVFYYDLKKFKGIKSNDMRFPMFTGMFGAMIGLALIGAWVVILELSKLF' A
#
# COMPACT_ATOMS: atom_id res chain seq x y z
N MET A 1 8.70 14.95 18.25
CA MET A 1 7.80 14.04 17.50
C MET A 1 6.63 14.84 16.92
N ASN A 2 6.37 14.71 15.63
CA ASN A 2 5.29 15.37 14.90
C ASN A 2 4.18 14.35 14.59
N TYR A 3 3.13 14.39 15.41
CA TYR A 3 1.98 13.47 15.32
C TYR A 3 1.27 13.53 13.97
N THR A 4 1.26 14.69 13.29
CA THR A 4 0.65 14.83 11.97
C THR A 4 1.34 13.93 10.94
N LYS A 5 2.68 13.88 10.93
CA LYS A 5 3.44 13.02 10.00
C LYS A 5 3.19 11.53 10.26
N LEU A 6 3.05 11.16 11.53
CA LEU A 6 2.78 9.79 11.96
C LEU A 6 1.37 9.34 11.51
N ILE A 7 0.36 10.20 11.70
CA ILE A 7 -1.01 9.96 11.21
C ILE A 7 -1.04 9.89 9.68
N THR A 8 -0.33 10.78 8.98
CA THR A 8 -0.20 10.74 7.52
C THR A 8 0.45 9.43 7.05
N GLY A 9 1.49 8.93 7.72
CA GLY A 9 2.10 7.64 7.42
C GLY A 9 1.13 6.46 7.54
N PHE A 10 0.33 6.43 8.61
CA PHE A 10 -0.73 5.43 8.79
C PHE A 10 -1.84 5.55 7.73
N LEU A 11 -2.25 6.77 7.38
CA LEU A 11 -3.23 7.01 6.31
C LEU A 11 -2.76 6.45 4.97
N PHE A 12 -1.47 6.61 4.62
CA PHE A 12 -0.92 6.02 3.39
C PHE A 12 -0.99 4.48 3.37
N ILE A 13 -0.74 3.83 4.51
CA ILE A 13 -0.84 2.37 4.63
C ILE A 13 -2.30 1.92 4.45
N ILE A 14 -3.25 2.62 5.08
CA ILE A 14 -4.68 2.31 4.98
C ILE A 14 -5.18 2.51 3.54
N ILE A 15 -4.83 3.63 2.90
CA ILE A 15 -5.20 3.91 1.50
C ILE A 15 -4.61 2.85 0.56
N GLY A 16 -3.34 2.47 0.75
CA GLY A 16 -2.71 1.39 -0.01
C GLY A 16 -3.45 0.06 0.13
N GLY A 17 -3.89 -0.30 1.33
CA GLY A 17 -4.70 -1.49 1.58
C GLY A 17 -6.08 -1.45 0.94
N ILE A 18 -6.76 -0.28 0.96
CA ILE A 18 -8.07 -0.09 0.32
C ILE A 18 -7.95 -0.24 -1.20
N VAL A 19 -6.99 0.44 -1.83
CA VAL A 19 -6.76 0.35 -3.28
C VAL A 19 -6.47 -1.09 -3.69
N PHE A 20 -5.61 -1.78 -2.94
CA PHE A 20 -5.31 -3.19 -3.21
C PHE A 20 -6.53 -4.10 -3.07
N TYR A 21 -7.39 -3.87 -2.07
CA TYR A 21 -8.62 -4.62 -1.91
C TYR A 21 -9.59 -4.43 -3.08
N TYR A 22 -9.75 -3.19 -3.57
CA TYR A 22 -10.56 -2.89 -4.74
C TYR A 22 -10.02 -3.59 -6.00
N ASP A 23 -8.72 -3.54 -6.20
CA ASP A 23 -8.08 -4.17 -7.34
C ASP A 23 -8.15 -5.71 -7.25
N LEU A 24 -8.00 -6.30 -6.07
CA LEU A 24 -8.20 -7.74 -5.83
C LEU A 24 -9.62 -8.19 -6.18
N LYS A 25 -10.63 -7.37 -5.84
CA LYS A 25 -12.02 -7.65 -6.16
C LYS A 25 -12.25 -7.65 -7.67
N LYS A 26 -11.64 -6.71 -8.39
CA LYS A 26 -11.66 -6.64 -9.85
C LYS A 26 -10.93 -7.82 -10.49
N PHE A 27 -9.81 -8.23 -9.90
CA PHE A 27 -8.99 -9.36 -10.35
C PHE A 27 -9.74 -10.69 -10.35
N LYS A 28 -10.53 -10.96 -9.31
CA LYS A 28 -11.35 -12.18 -9.21
C LYS A 28 -12.35 -12.35 -10.37
N GLY A 29 -12.72 -11.26 -11.06
CA GLY A 29 -13.63 -11.29 -12.21
C GLY A 29 -12.97 -11.64 -13.55
N ILE A 30 -11.63 -11.65 -13.65
CA ILE A 30 -10.91 -11.87 -14.91
C ILE A 30 -10.84 -13.37 -15.19
N LYS A 31 -11.37 -13.82 -16.33
CA LYS A 31 -11.41 -15.25 -16.71
C LYS A 31 -10.16 -15.73 -17.49
N SER A 32 -9.39 -14.83 -18.10
CA SER A 32 -8.17 -15.18 -18.84
C SER A 32 -6.96 -15.27 -17.90
N ASN A 33 -6.32 -16.45 -17.85
CA ASN A 33 -5.11 -16.67 -17.06
C ASN A 33 -3.89 -15.87 -17.60
N ASP A 34 -3.83 -15.60 -18.90
CA ASP A 34 -2.71 -14.89 -19.53
C ASP A 34 -2.64 -13.42 -19.09
N MET A 35 -3.79 -12.82 -18.73
CA MET A 35 -3.86 -11.45 -18.22
C MET A 35 -3.81 -11.35 -16.69
N ARG A 36 -3.93 -12.48 -15.98
CA ARG A 36 -3.97 -12.50 -14.50
C ARG A 36 -2.59 -12.22 -13.90
N PHE A 37 -1.55 -12.89 -14.36
CA PHE A 37 -0.24 -12.75 -13.74
C PHE A 37 0.33 -11.30 -13.82
N PRO A 38 0.35 -10.63 -14.99
CA PRO A 38 0.90 -9.28 -15.11
C PRO A 38 0.13 -8.24 -14.31
N MET A 39 -1.20 -8.37 -14.29
CA MET A 39 -2.10 -7.45 -13.60
C MET A 39 -1.97 -7.60 -12.08
N PHE A 40 -1.86 -8.83 -11.58
CA PHE A 40 -1.59 -9.09 -10.16
C PHE A 40 -0.25 -8.51 -9.72
N THR A 41 0.83 -8.72 -10.50
CA THR A 41 2.15 -8.17 -10.16
C THR A 41 2.16 -6.64 -10.16
N GLY A 42 1.43 -5.99 -11.09
CA GLY A 42 1.29 -4.54 -11.10
C GLY A 42 0.55 -4.00 -9.88
N MET A 43 -0.58 -4.63 -9.52
CA MET A 43 -1.36 -4.29 -8.33
C MET A 43 -0.58 -4.50 -7.03
N PHE A 44 0.12 -5.64 -6.92
CA PHE A 44 0.93 -5.98 -5.76
C PHE A 44 2.12 -5.03 -5.61
N GLY A 45 2.78 -4.67 -6.71
CA GLY A 45 3.86 -3.69 -6.73
C GLY A 45 3.41 -2.30 -6.29
N ALA A 46 2.25 -1.84 -6.78
CA ALA A 46 1.67 -0.56 -6.37
C ALA A 46 1.32 -0.52 -4.87
N MET A 47 0.75 -1.62 -4.34
CA MET A 47 0.47 -1.76 -2.91
C MET A 47 1.76 -1.70 -2.07
N ILE A 48 2.77 -2.48 -2.44
CA ILE A 48 4.06 -2.50 -1.73
C ILE A 48 4.71 -1.11 -1.75
N GLY A 49 4.67 -0.41 -2.89
CA GLY A 49 5.23 0.94 -3.00
C GLY A 49 4.60 1.92 -2.00
N LEU A 50 3.26 1.97 -1.95
CA LEU A 50 2.54 2.82 -1.01
C LEU A 50 2.77 2.43 0.46
N ALA A 51 2.79 1.13 0.76
CA ALA A 51 3.04 0.62 2.10
C ALA A 51 4.47 0.93 2.59
N LEU A 52 5.47 0.82 1.72
CA LEU A 52 6.87 1.17 2.04
C LEU A 52 7.02 2.67 2.30
N ILE A 53 6.38 3.53 1.51
CA ILE A 53 6.39 4.99 1.74
C ILE A 53 5.74 5.32 3.08
N GLY A 54 4.57 4.74 3.38
CA GLY A 54 3.89 4.94 4.66
C GLY A 54 4.73 4.44 5.84
N ALA A 55 5.29 3.24 5.75
CA ALA A 55 6.16 2.65 6.77
C ALA A 55 7.44 3.49 6.99
N TRP A 56 8.04 4.00 5.92
CA TRP A 56 9.22 4.88 5.98
C TRP A 56 8.93 6.16 6.79
N VAL A 57 7.80 6.81 6.51
CA VAL A 57 7.37 8.03 7.25
C VAL A 57 7.15 7.72 8.72
N VAL A 58 6.53 6.57 9.05
CA VAL A 58 6.31 6.15 10.44
C VAL A 58 7.64 5.85 11.14
N ILE A 59 8.55 5.11 10.50
CA ILE A 59 9.86 4.76 11.07
C ILE A 59 10.68 6.03 11.35
N LEU A 60 10.74 6.98 10.40
CA LEU A 60 11.45 8.25 10.58
C LEU A 60 10.87 9.11 11.70
N GLU A 61 9.58 9.02 11.96
CA GLU A 61 8.95 9.81 13.02
C GLU A 61 9.08 9.13 14.39
N LEU A 62 9.05 7.79 14.43
CA LEU A 62 9.33 6.99 15.62
C LEU A 62 10.81 7.03 16.02
N SER A 63 11.74 7.10 15.06
CA SER A 63 13.17 7.19 15.35
C SER A 63 13.58 8.49 16.03
N LYS A 64 12.69 9.49 16.12
CA LYS A 64 12.93 10.74 16.86
C LYS A 64 12.53 10.63 18.35
N LEU A 65 12.00 9.49 18.78
CA LEU A 65 11.71 9.19 20.18
C LEU A 65 12.92 8.57 20.90
N PHE A 66 13.89 8.04 20.15
CA PHE A 66 15.11 7.39 20.63
C PHE A 66 16.32 8.24 20.23
#